data_AF-A0A5P8VVI9-F1
#
_entry.id   AF-A0A5P8VVI9-F1
#
_cell.length_a   1.000
_cell.length_b   1.000
_cell.length_c   1.000
_cell.angle_alpha   90.00
_cell.angle_beta   90.00
_cell.angle_gamma   90.00
#
_symmetry.space_group_name_H-M   'P 1'
#
loop_
_entity.id
_entity.type
_entity.pdbx_description
1 polymer ?
#
loop_
_entity_poly.entity_id
_entity_poly.type
_entity_poly.pdbx_seq_one_letter_code
_entity_poly.pdbx_strand_id
1 'polypeptide(L)' 'MLSPSYILLLLCNSEDNCQVYDPAQNYKIVFSSNDYNAAKLWLLEDEYQPIEGRLLGAELV' A
#
# COMPACT_ATOMS: atom_id res chain seq x y z
N MET A 1 -10.62 -20.92 5.52
CA MET A 1 -10.14 -19.56 5.20
C MET A 1 -8.73 -19.50 5.77
N LEU A 2 -7.72 -19.00 5.09
CA LEU A 2 -7.64 -17.62 4.67
C LEU A 2 -6.80 -17.55 3.39
N SER A 3 -7.41 -16.98 2.35
CA SER A 3 -6.69 -16.40 1.22
C SER A 3 -5.56 -15.49 1.74
N PRO A 4 -4.44 -15.37 1.01
CA PRO A 4 -3.32 -14.54 1.45
C PRO A 4 -3.82 -13.14 1.80
N SER A 5 -3.25 -12.55 2.86
CA SER A 5 -3.57 -11.19 3.29
C SER A 5 -3.48 -10.25 2.09
N TYR A 6 -4.55 -9.51 1.79
CA TYR A 6 -4.55 -8.59 0.66
C TYR A 6 -3.70 -7.37 1.02
N ILE A 7 -2.68 -7.07 0.21
CA ILE A 7 -1.68 -6.03 0.48
C ILE A 7 -1.75 -4.98 -0.61
N LEU A 8 -1.74 -3.71 -0.19
CA LEU A 8 -1.50 -2.56 -1.05
C LEU A 8 -0.14 -1.94 -0.72
N LEU A 9 0.51 -1.36 -1.73
CA LEU A 9 1.83 -0.74 -1.57
C LEU A 9 1.71 0.78 -1.72
N LEU A 10 2.03 1.51 -0.65
CA LEU A 10 2.17 2.96 -0.68
C LEU A 10 3.64 3.32 -0.94
N LEU A 11 3.94 3.93 -2.09
CA LEU A 11 5.28 4.40 -2.44
C LEU A 11 5.24 5.92 -2.67
N CYS A 12 6.23 6.64 -2.12
CA CYS A 12 6.38 8.08 -2.34
C CYS A 12 7.77 8.38 -2.89
N ASN A 13 7.85 9.31 -3.83
CA ASN A 13 9.13 9.84 -4.30
C ASN A 13 9.58 11.02 -3.43
N SER A 14 10.78 11.56 -3.72
CA SER A 14 11.37 12.69 -2.99
C SER A 14 10.62 14.02 -3.14
N GLU A 15 9.62 14.08 -4.02
CA GLU A 15 8.79 15.27 -4.28
C GLU A 15 7.38 15.11 -3.70
N ASP A 16 7.22 14.22 -2.69
CA ASP A 16 5.96 13.88 -2.04
C ASP A 16 4.87 13.32 -2.97
N ASN A 17 5.21 12.94 -4.20
CA ASN A 17 4.27 12.23 -5.06
C ASN A 17 4.16 10.77 -4.58
N CYS A 18 3.03 10.49 -3.94
CA CYS A 18 2.67 9.22 -3.35
C CYS A 18 1.64 8.48 -4.21
N GLN A 19 1.86 7.18 -4.39
CA GLN A 19 1.01 6.31 -5.19
C GLN A 19 0.72 5.03 -4.42
N VAL A 20 -0.54 4.59 -4.47
CA VAL A 20 -0.96 3.28 -3.95
C VAL A 20 -1.07 2.33 -5.12
N TYR A 21 -0.32 1.23 -5.05
CA TYR A 21 -0.31 0.16 -6.03
C TYR A 21 -1.04 -1.06 -5.51
N ASP A 22 -1.77 -1.71 -6.40
CA ASP A 22 -2.39 -3.02 -6.17
C ASP A 22 -1.60 -4.13 -6.88
N PRO A 23 -0.80 -4.94 -6.15
CA PRO A 23 -0.09 -6.09 -6.71
C PRO A 23 -1.02 -7.14 -7.33
N ALA A 24 -2.24 -7.33 -6.81
CA ALA A 24 -3.22 -8.28 -7.36
C ALA A 24 -3.76 -7.82 -8.72
N GLN A 25 -3.69 -6.52 -9.02
CA GLN A 25 -4.02 -5.93 -10.32
C GLN A 25 -2.78 -5.59 -11.15
N ASN A 26 -1.72 -6.42 -11.07
CA ASN A 26 -0.48 -6.24 -11.84
C ASN A 26 0.18 -4.87 -11.58
N TYR A 27 0.24 -4.49 -10.30
CA TYR A 27 0.78 -3.19 -9.83
C TYR A 27 0.09 -2.00 -10.48
N LYS A 28 -1.23 -2.06 -10.63
CA LYS A 28 -2.01 -0.92 -11.08
C LYS A 28 -2.03 0.16 -10.00
N ILE A 29 -1.91 1.42 -10.39
CA ILE A 29 -2.12 2.56 -9.51
C ILE A 29 -3.62 2.70 -9.25
N VAL A 30 -4.02 2.54 -7.99
CA VAL A 30 -5.43 2.66 -7.55
C VAL A 30 -5.70 4.02 -6.90
N PHE A 31 -4.66 4.70 -6.43
CA PHE A 31 -4.75 6.04 -5.85
C PHE A 31 -3.43 6.81 -6.04
N SER A 32 -3.51 8.14 -6.11
CA SER A 32 -2.34 9.04 -6.17
C SER A 32 -2.62 10.33 -5.41
N SER A 33 -1.61 10.82 -4.71
CA SER A 33 -1.63 12.08 -3.97
C SER A 33 -0.24 12.72 -3.96
N ASN A 34 -0.17 14.02 -3.74
CA ASN A 34 1.08 14.75 -3.47
C ASN A 34 1.34 14.95 -1.97
N ASP A 35 0.66 14.19 -1.12
CA ASP A 35 0.83 14.17 0.33
C ASP A 35 0.75 12.73 0.85
N TYR A 36 1.78 12.32 1.60
CA TYR A 36 1.83 11.01 2.25
C TYR A 36 0.68 10.81 3.23
N ASN A 37 0.29 11.84 3.99
CA ASN A 37 -0.75 11.69 4.99
C ASN A 37 -2.11 11.43 4.34
N ALA A 38 -2.44 12.15 3.26
CA ALA A 38 -3.63 11.89 2.47
C ALA A 38 -3.66 10.46 1.91
N ALA A 39 -2.55 9.97 1.34
CA ALA A 39 -2.48 8.61 0.80
C ALA A 39 -2.53 7.53 1.90
N LYS A 40 -1.95 7.80 3.06
CA LYS A 40 -2.07 6.94 4.25
C LYS A 40 -3.51 6.91 4.78
N LEU A 41 -4.17 8.06 4.89
CA LEU A 41 -5.56 8.15 5.37
C LEU A 41 -6.50 7.37 4.46
N TRP A 42 -6.32 7.48 3.14
CA TRP A 42 -7.09 6.69 2.16
C TRP A 42 -7.01 5.18 2.42
N LEU A 43 -5.84 4.65 2.81
CA LEU A 43 -5.70 3.24 3.19
C LEU A 43 -6.43 2.92 4.51
N LEU A 44 -6.36 3.81 5.50
CA LEU A 44 -6.98 3.58 6.80
C LEU A 44 -8.52 3.66 6.74
N GLU A 45 -9.08 4.39 5.77
CA GLU A 45 -10.53 4.45 5.52
C GLU A 45 -11.10 3.08 5.12
N ASP A 46 -10.34 2.28 4.36
CA ASP A 46 -10.70 0.91 3.96
C ASP A 46 -10.22 -0.16 4.96
N GLU A 47 -9.97 0.22 6.21
CA GLU A 47 -9.53 -0.65 7.32
C GLU A 47 -8.16 -1.35 7.10
N TYR A 48 -7.35 -0.91 6.13
CA TYR A 48 -5.99 -1.43 5.99
C TYR A 48 -5.15 -1.09 7.21
N GLN A 49 -4.30 -2.02 7.62
CA GLN A 49 -3.33 -1.81 8.68
C GLN A 49 -1.93 -1.64 8.08
N PRO A 50 -1.16 -0.63 8.53
CA PRO A 50 0.24 -0.53 8.14
C PRO A 50 0.98 -1.75 8.65
N ILE A 51 1.82 -2.34 7.78
CA ILE A 51 2.73 -3.40 8.18
C ILE A 51 3.87 -2.72 8.94
N GLU A 52 3.89 -2.91 10.26
CA GLU A 52 4.98 -2.43 11.11
C GLU A 52 6.23 -3.32 10.93
N GLY A 53 7.42 -2.70 10.88
CA GLY A 53 8.69 -3.41 10.74
C GLY A 53 9.11 -3.65 9.28
N ARG A 54 9.88 -4.73 9.03
CA ARG A 54 10.41 -5.08 7.71
C ARG A 54 9.75 -6.37 7.24
N LEU A 55 9.02 -6.29 6.13
CA LEU A 55 8.49 -7.47 5.46
C LEU A 55 9.61 -8.14 4.63
N LEU A 56 9.92 -9.39 4.92
CA LEU A 56 10.79 -10.21 4.10
C LEU A 56 9.99 -10.80 2.95
N GLY A 57 10.57 -10.89 1.75
CA GLY A 57 9.87 -11.45 0.59
C GLY A 57 9.39 -12.90 0.77
N ALA A 58 9.97 -13.64 1.72
CA ALA A 58 9.51 -14.99 2.08
C ALA A 58 8.21 -15.01 2.90
N GLU A 59 7.78 -13.87 3.45
CA GLU A 59 6.53 -13.72 4.22
C GLU A 59 5.34 -13.37 3.32
N LEU A 60 5.60 -13.05 2.04
CA LEU A 60 4.60 -12.92 0.99
C LEU A 60 4.30 -14.32 0.44
N VAL A 61 3.40 -15.05 1.12
CA VAL A 61 2.97 -16.42 0.75
C VAL A 61 1.81 -16.40 -0.22
#